data_AF-A0A3D5UQU4-F1
#
_entry.id   AF-A0A3D5UQU4-F1
#
_cell.length_a   1.000
_cell.length_b   1.000
_cell.length_c   1.000
_cell.angle_alpha   90.00
_cell.angle_beta   90.00
_cell.angle_gamma   90.00
#
_symmetry.space_group_name_H-M   'P 1'
#
loop_
_entity.id
_entity.type
_entity.pdbx_description
1 polymer ?
#
loop_
_entity_poly.entity_id
_entity_poly.type
_entity_poly.pdbx_seq_one_letter_code
_entity_poly.pdbx_strand_id
1 'polypeptide(L)'
;MIGKILVKSVPFMSYIIALAINLMGISLPGVVTGVIDVVASANMPIAFLLLGLVIEIRINREEVRHIAKILLVRYIVGFAFGIAMYFFLPHHPVLSPMMLIIFVLPISMSSLPYAIQFGYDARLVGTANNLSIIISFFLIWSVAVFSFGI
;
A
#
# COMPACT_ATOMS: atom_id res chain seq x y z
N MET A 1 -6.65 -16.39 22.67
CA MET A 1 -5.21 -16.10 22.45
C MET A 1 -5.00 -14.92 21.49
N ILE A 2 -5.66 -14.90 20.33
CA ILE A 2 -5.56 -13.84 19.30
C ILE A 2 -6.03 -12.46 19.79
N GLY A 3 -7.15 -12.38 20.53
CA GLY A 3 -7.67 -11.09 21.02
C GLY A 3 -6.69 -10.31 21.90
N LYS A 4 -5.89 -11.00 22.73
CA LYS A 4 -4.83 -10.36 23.54
C LYS A 4 -3.69 -9.79 22.69
N ILE A 5 -3.42 -10.37 21.53
CA ILE A 5 -2.38 -9.90 20.60
C ILE A 5 -2.88 -8.63 19.90
N LEU A 6 -4.14 -8.62 19.46
CA LEU A 6 -4.74 -7.47 18.78
C LEU A 6 -4.82 -6.24 19.68
N VAL A 7 -5.23 -6.39 20.95
CA VAL A 7 -5.30 -5.27 21.91
C VAL A 7 -3.93 -4.68 22.23
N LYS A 8 -2.84 -5.45 22.05
CA LYS A 8 -1.47 -4.95 22.23
C LYS A 8 -0.90 -4.29 20.97
N SER A 9 -1.56 -4.41 19.81
CA SER A 9 -1.11 -3.81 18.56
C SER A 9 -1.48 -2.32 18.54
N VAL A 10 -0.46 -1.47 18.71
CA VAL A 10 -0.63 -0.01 18.68
C VAL A 10 -1.33 0.44 17.39
N PRO A 11 -0.91 0.04 16.16
CA PRO A 11 -1.57 0.49 14.94
C PRO A 11 -3.05 0.10 14.89
N PHE A 12 -3.37 -1.14 15.26
CA PHE A 12 -4.74 -1.64 15.22
C PHE A 12 -5.63 -0.88 16.21
N MET A 13 -5.20 -0.73 17.46
CA MET A 13 -5.95 0.02 18.47
C MET A 13 -6.10 1.50 18.08
N SER A 14 -5.07 2.14 17.52
CA SER A 14 -5.15 3.52 17.04
C SER A 14 -6.23 3.71 15.96
N TYR A 15 -6.31 2.79 14.99
CA TYR A 15 -7.38 2.83 13.98
C TYR A 15 -8.77 2.64 14.58
N ILE A 16 -8.93 1.68 15.50
CA ILE A 16 -10.22 1.44 16.17
C ILE A 16 -10.66 2.67 16.97
N ILE A 17 -9.74 3.30 17.71
CA ILE A 17 -10.02 4.50 18.48
C ILE A 17 -10.38 5.67 17.55
N ALA A 18 -9.60 5.91 16.50
CA ALA A 18 -9.86 6.98 15.53
C ALA A 18 -11.22 6.81 14.85
N LEU A 19 -11.56 5.58 14.45
CA LEU A 19 -12.86 5.25 13.88
C LEU A 19 -13.99 5.50 14.88
N ALA A 20 -13.84 5.07 16.14
CA ALA A 20 -14.84 5.29 17.18
C ALA A 20 -15.08 6.79 17.44
N ILE A 21 -14.02 7.60 17.54
CA ILE A 21 -14.09 9.06 17.70
C ILE A 21 -14.85 9.68 16.52
N ASN A 22 -14.53 9.26 15.29
CA ASN A 22 -15.16 9.77 14.07
C ASN A 22 -16.65 9.41 13.98
N LEU A 23 -17.01 8.16 14.29
CA LEU A 23 -18.40 7.69 14.29
C LEU A 23 -19.25 8.34 15.39
N MET A 24 -18.66 8.67 16.54
CA MET A 24 -19.34 9.39 17.62
C MET A 24 -19.43 10.90 17.34
N GLY A 25 -18.82 11.41 16.26
CA GLY A 25 -18.80 12.84 15.94
C GLY A 25 -18.03 13.68 16.95
N ILE A 26 -17.09 13.07 17.68
CA ILE A 26 -16.34 13.77 18.73
C ILE A 26 -15.21 14.58 18.07
N SER A 27 -15.28 15.90 18.22
CA SER A 27 -14.20 16.80 17.82
C SER A 27 -13.09 16.78 18.87
N LEU A 28 -11.87 16.49 18.43
CA LEU A 28 -10.70 16.56 19.31
C LEU A 28 -10.28 18.02 19.54
N PRO A 29 -9.78 18.38 20.74
CA PRO A 29 -9.26 19.72 21.00
C PRO A 29 -8.09 20.06 20.06
N GLY A 30 -7.97 21.32 19.65
CA GLY A 30 -6.95 21.76 18.69
C GLY A 30 -5.50 21.45 19.09
N VAL A 31 -5.21 21.37 20.40
CA VAL A 31 -3.90 20.96 20.92
C VAL A 31 -3.59 19.50 20.55
N VAL A 32 -4.59 18.61 20.63
CA VAL A 32 -4.44 17.18 20.32
C VAL A 32 -4.25 16.99 18.82
N THR A 33 -5.08 17.63 18.00
CA THR A 33 -4.96 17.53 16.54
C THR A 33 -3.66 18.13 16.05
N GLY A 34 -3.21 19.26 16.61
CA GLY A 34 -1.93 19.89 16.24
C GLY A 34 -0.72 18.97 16.49
N VAL A 35 -0.69 18.22 17.59
CA VAL A 35 0.37 17.23 17.84
C VAL A 35 0.28 16.07 16.83
N ILE A 36 -0.93 15.58 16.56
CA ILE A 36 -1.16 14.50 15.58
C ILE A 36 -0.71 14.95 14.19
N ASP A 37 -1.03 16.18 13.77
CA ASP A 37 -0.70 16.71 12.45
C ASP A 37 0.81 16.82 12.23
N VAL A 38 1.56 17.25 13.26
CA VAL A 38 3.04 17.28 13.20
C VAL A 38 3.60 15.88 13.00
N VAL A 39 3.13 14.89 13.77
CA VAL A 39 3.58 13.49 13.64
C VAL A 39 3.15 12.90 12.29
N ALA A 40 1.93 13.20 11.83
CA ALA A 40 1.40 12.73 10.55
C ALA A 40 2.20 13.30 9.37
N SER A 41 2.64 14.56 9.44
CA SER A 41 3.47 15.18 8.40
C SER A 41 4.82 14.47 8.22
N ALA A 42 5.38 13.89 9.30
CA ALA A 42 6.62 13.13 9.26
C ALA A 42 6.45 11.73 8.62
N ASN A 43 5.23 11.22 8.49
CA ASN A 43 4.97 9.89 7.96
C ASN A 43 5.47 9.73 6.51
N MET A 44 5.20 10.72 5.65
CA MET A 44 5.55 10.63 4.22
C MET A 44 7.08 10.59 4.00
N PRO A 45 7.90 11.48 4.59
CA PRO A 45 9.36 11.36 4.54
C PRO A 45 9.90 10.04 5.10
N ILE A 46 9.38 9.58 6.25
CA ILE A 46 9.83 8.32 6.88
C ILE A 46 9.49 7.13 5.98
N ALA A 47 8.29 7.11 5.39
CA ALA A 47 7.87 6.04 4.48
C ALA A 47 8.77 5.99 3.24
N PHE A 48 9.16 7.13 2.67
CA PHE A 48 10.09 7.17 1.54
C PHE A 48 11.50 6.74 1.90
N LEU A 49 11.99 7.11 3.09
CA LEU A 49 13.28 6.63 3.60
C LEU A 49 13.28 5.11 3.77
N LEU A 50 12.24 4.56 4.40
CA LEU A 50 12.07 3.10 4.56
C LEU A 50 11.96 2.39 3.23
N LEU A 51 11.23 2.96 2.26
CA LEU A 51 11.13 2.41 0.90
C LEU A 51 12.52 2.32 0.26
N GLY A 52 13.35 3.37 0.37
CA GLY A 52 14.73 3.33 -0.08
C GLY A 52 15.59 2.26 0.60
N LEU A 53 15.38 2.02 1.90
CA LEU A 53 16.12 1.00 2.66
C LEU A 53 15.67 -0.44 2.36
N VAL A 54 14.39 -0.66 2.10
CA VAL A 54 13.80 -1.99 1.87
C VAL A 54 14.06 -2.51 0.44
N ILE A 55 14.33 -1.61 -0.51
CA ILE A 55 14.60 -1.99 -1.90
C ILE A 55 15.96 -2.69 -1.99
N GLU A 56 15.91 -4.01 -2.12
CA GLU A 56 17.06 -4.84 -2.52
C GLU A 56 16.76 -5.52 -3.87
N ILE A 57 17.45 -5.10 -4.93
CA ILE A 57 17.25 -5.66 -6.26
C ILE A 57 18.37 -6.67 -6.55
N ARG A 58 18.02 -7.96 -6.58
CA ARG A 58 18.95 -9.04 -6.95
C ARG A 58 18.44 -9.79 -8.16
N ILE A 59 18.56 -9.20 -9.35
CA ILE A 59 18.04 -9.78 -10.59
C ILE A 59 18.98 -10.87 -11.13
N ASN A 60 18.45 -12.09 -11.27
CA ASN A 60 19.06 -13.17 -12.03
C ASN A 60 18.37 -13.27 -13.41
N ARG A 61 19.14 -13.38 -14.50
CA ARG A 61 18.59 -13.44 -15.87
C ARG A 61 17.61 -14.59 -16.09
N GLU A 62 17.80 -15.70 -15.37
CA GLU A 62 16.92 -16.87 -15.45
C GLU A 62 15.53 -16.60 -14.84
N GLU A 63 15.45 -15.76 -13.82
CA GLU A 63 14.22 -15.45 -13.08
C GLU A 63 13.42 -14.29 -13.72
N VAL A 64 14.07 -13.44 -14.52
CA VAL A 64 13.46 -12.24 -15.14
C VAL A 64 12.16 -12.55 -15.87
N ARG A 65 12.11 -13.64 -16.64
CA ARG A 65 10.90 -14.00 -17.40
C ARG A 65 9.73 -14.33 -16.47
N HIS A 66 9.98 -14.98 -15.35
CA HIS A 66 8.95 -15.31 -14.36
C HIS A 66 8.48 -14.07 -13.62
N ILE A 67 9.40 -13.21 -13.18
CA ILE A 67 9.09 -11.94 -12.52
C ILE A 67 8.25 -11.06 -13.46
N ALA A 68 8.67 -10.92 -14.73
CA ALA A 68 7.95 -10.13 -15.72
C ALA A 68 6.52 -10.62 -15.88
N LYS A 69 6.30 -11.94 -15.99
CA LYS A 69 4.95 -12.53 -16.07
C LYS A 69 4.10 -12.21 -14.83
N ILE A 70 4.67 -12.37 -13.63
CA ILE A 70 3.96 -12.08 -12.37
C ILE A 70 3.51 -10.62 -12.34
N LEU A 71 4.40 -9.69 -12.67
CA LEU A 71 4.10 -8.25 -12.65
C LEU A 71 3.12 -7.87 -13.77
N LEU A 72 3.27 -8.42 -14.96
CA LEU A 72 2.34 -8.19 -16.08
C LEU A 72 0.91 -8.57 -15.70
N VAL A 73 0.73 -9.78 -15.18
CA VAL A 73 -0.60 -10.24 -14.74
C VAL A 73 -1.12 -9.36 -13.61
N ARG A 74 -0.29 -9.05 -12.60
CA ARG A 74 -0.68 -8.20 -11.47
C ARG A 74 -1.19 -6.84 -11.93
N TYR A 75 -0.44 -6.14 -12.78
CA TYR A 75 -0.80 -4.79 -13.19
C TYR A 75 -1.89 -4.76 -14.25
N ILE A 76 -1.92 -5.69 -15.22
CA ILE A 76 -3.02 -5.74 -16.19
C ILE A 76 -4.35 -5.97 -15.47
N VAL A 77 -4.39 -6.95 -14.55
CA VAL A 77 -5.60 -7.25 -13.78
C VAL A 77 -5.95 -6.06 -12.89
N GLY A 78 -4.97 -5.49 -12.19
CA GLY A 78 -5.16 -4.29 -11.36
C GLY A 78 -5.73 -3.10 -12.15
N PHE A 79 -5.15 -2.76 -13.29
CA PHE A 79 -5.65 -1.69 -14.15
C PHE A 79 -7.04 -1.97 -14.70
N ALA A 80 -7.31 -3.20 -15.14
CA ALA A 80 -8.62 -3.57 -15.64
C ALA A 80 -9.71 -3.37 -14.57
N PHE A 81 -9.48 -3.85 -13.34
CA PHE A 81 -10.41 -3.66 -12.23
C PHE A 81 -10.49 -2.20 -11.77
N GLY A 82 -9.36 -1.50 -11.70
CA GLY A 82 -9.32 -0.09 -11.31
C GLY A 82 -10.09 0.80 -12.28
N ILE A 83 -9.90 0.62 -13.59
CA ILE A 83 -10.62 1.35 -14.63
C ILE A 83 -12.11 0.98 -14.60
N ALA A 84 -12.44 -0.31 -14.49
CA ALA A 84 -13.83 -0.73 -14.35
C ALA A 84 -14.50 -0.03 -13.17
N MET A 85 -13.88 -0.06 -11.98
CA MET A 85 -14.41 0.62 -10.79
C MET A 85 -14.49 2.12 -10.96
N TYR A 86 -13.52 2.76 -11.63
CA TYR A 86 -13.59 4.19 -11.94
C TYR A 86 -14.85 4.56 -12.76
N PHE A 87 -15.25 3.72 -13.71
CA PHE A 87 -16.47 3.95 -14.50
C PHE A 87 -17.77 3.52 -13.81
N PHE A 88 -17.73 2.46 -12.99
CA PHE A 88 -18.92 1.98 -12.26
C PHE A 88 -19.28 2.84 -11.04
N LEU A 89 -18.32 3.57 -10.48
CA LEU A 89 -18.55 4.44 -9.33
C LEU A 89 -19.15 5.78 -9.82
N PRO A 90 -20.17 6.33 -9.14
CA PRO A 90 -20.62 7.69 -9.41
C PRO A 90 -19.39 8.62 -9.27
N HIS A 91 -19.17 9.49 -10.27
CA HIS A 91 -17.92 10.27 -10.46
C HIS A 91 -17.60 11.15 -9.25
N HIS A 92 -17.08 10.54 -8.19
CA HIS A 92 -16.69 11.23 -6.98
C HIS A 92 -15.21 11.59 -7.12
N PRO A 93 -14.85 12.87 -6.96
CA PRO A 93 -13.51 13.38 -7.28
C PRO A 93 -12.40 12.70 -6.46
N VAL A 94 -12.73 12.27 -5.24
CA VAL A 94 -11.77 11.59 -4.35
C VAL A 94 -11.82 10.06 -4.45
N LEU A 95 -13.02 9.47 -4.45
CA LEU A 95 -13.20 8.02 -4.32
C LEU A 95 -12.73 7.27 -5.57
N SER A 96 -12.99 7.81 -6.76
CA SER A 96 -12.68 7.13 -8.03
C SER A 96 -11.16 7.00 -8.24
N PRO A 97 -10.34 8.04 -8.04
CA PRO A 97 -8.88 7.92 -8.04
C PRO A 97 -8.33 6.99 -6.95
N MET A 98 -8.94 6.99 -5.76
CA MET A 98 -8.53 6.10 -4.67
C MET A 98 -8.71 4.62 -5.03
N MET A 99 -9.79 4.26 -5.73
CA MET A 99 -9.99 2.90 -6.21
C MET A 99 -8.87 2.50 -7.19
N LEU A 100 -8.54 3.37 -8.15
CA LEU A 100 -7.41 3.14 -9.07
C LEU A 100 -6.11 2.88 -8.30
N ILE A 101 -5.79 3.71 -7.29
CA ILE A 101 -4.61 3.55 -6.43
C ILE A 101 -4.60 2.17 -5.74
N ILE A 102 -5.73 1.76 -5.15
CA ILE A 102 -5.85 0.47 -4.44
C ILE A 102 -5.53 -0.71 -5.35
N PHE A 103 -6.01 -0.69 -6.60
CA PHE A 103 -5.80 -1.82 -7.52
C PHE A 103 -4.39 -1.87 -8.14
N VAL A 104 -3.62 -0.78 -8.08
CA VAL A 104 -2.22 -0.74 -8.54
C VAL A 104 -1.20 -0.86 -7.40
N LEU A 105 -1.64 -1.16 -6.18
CA LEU A 105 -0.77 -1.40 -5.03
C LEU A 105 0.22 -2.55 -5.30
N PRO A 106 1.42 -2.50 -4.68
CA PRO A 106 2.43 -3.53 -4.84
C PRO A 106 1.97 -4.88 -4.32
N ILE A 107 2.79 -5.90 -4.56
CA ILE A 107 2.58 -7.23 -3.99
C ILE A 107 2.54 -7.12 -2.47
N SER A 108 1.69 -7.95 -1.83
CA SER A 108 1.57 -7.98 -0.38
C SER A 108 2.89 -8.36 0.29
N MET A 109 3.23 -7.66 1.37
CA MET A 109 4.40 -7.96 2.20
C MET A 109 4.35 -9.37 2.83
N SER A 110 3.16 -9.99 2.90
CA SER A 110 3.00 -11.37 3.38
C SER A 110 3.46 -12.44 2.38
N SER A 111 3.71 -12.07 1.11
CA SER A 111 4.07 -13.02 0.06
C SER A 111 5.39 -13.73 0.33
N LEU A 112 6.40 -13.02 0.84
CA LEU A 112 7.73 -13.57 1.12
C LEU A 112 7.74 -14.56 2.32
N PRO A 113 7.15 -14.25 3.49
CA PRO A 113 7.00 -15.23 4.57
C PRO A 113 6.26 -16.50 4.14
N TYR A 114 5.19 -16.37 3.34
CA TYR A 114 4.48 -17.54 2.81
C TYR A 114 5.32 -18.32 1.80
N ALA A 115 6.09 -17.64 0.96
CA ALA A 115 7.01 -18.30 0.04
C ALA A 115 8.00 -19.19 0.80
N ILE A 116 8.60 -18.67 1.87
CA ILE A 116 9.52 -19.41 2.73
C ILE A 116 8.78 -20.57 3.42
N GLN A 117 7.60 -20.31 3.98
CA GLN A 117 6.82 -21.32 4.71
C GLN A 117 6.42 -22.52 3.83
N PHE A 118 6.07 -22.26 2.57
CA PHE A 118 5.64 -23.30 1.63
C PHE A 118 6.78 -23.85 0.75
N GLY A 119 8.03 -23.46 1.00
CA GLY A 119 9.20 -23.95 0.27
C GLY A 119 9.28 -23.46 -1.19
N TYR A 120 8.67 -22.32 -1.50
CA TYR A 120 8.81 -21.65 -2.79
C TYR A 120 10.13 -20.86 -2.89
N ASP A 121 10.48 -20.43 -4.09
CA ASP A 121 11.65 -19.58 -4.34
C ASP A 121 11.46 -18.18 -3.72
N ALA A 122 11.99 -18.01 -2.51
CA ALA A 122 11.95 -16.77 -1.77
C ALA A 122 12.70 -15.63 -2.48
N ARG A 123 13.70 -15.94 -3.31
CA ARG A 123 14.46 -14.93 -4.06
C ARG A 123 13.63 -14.38 -5.21
N LEU A 124 12.95 -15.26 -5.94
CA LEU A 124 12.01 -14.88 -6.99
C LEU A 124 10.89 -13.99 -6.43
N VAL A 125 10.26 -14.42 -5.34
CA VAL A 125 9.15 -13.69 -4.69
C VAL A 125 9.62 -12.36 -4.11
N GLY A 126 10.77 -12.34 -3.42
CA GLY A 126 11.35 -11.12 -2.87
C GLY A 126 11.71 -10.09 -3.93
N THR A 127 12.33 -10.54 -5.04
CA THR A 127 12.69 -9.64 -6.15
C THR A 127 11.44 -9.11 -6.86
N ALA A 128 10.43 -9.96 -7.10
CA ALA A 128 9.16 -9.52 -7.64
C ALA A 128 8.45 -8.50 -6.72
N ASN A 129 8.47 -8.73 -5.40
CA ASN A 129 7.91 -7.81 -4.41
C ASN A 129 8.61 -6.45 -4.47
N ASN A 130 9.94 -6.41 -4.40
CA ASN A 130 10.72 -5.17 -4.42
C ASN A 130 10.53 -4.39 -5.74
N LEU A 131 10.52 -5.09 -6.87
CA LEU A 131 10.25 -4.47 -8.17
C LEU A 131 8.81 -3.93 -8.25
N SER A 132 7.84 -4.65 -7.67
CA SER A 132 6.47 -4.16 -7.58
C SER A 132 6.33 -2.92 -6.71
N ILE A 133 7.11 -2.77 -5.64
CA ILE A 133 7.12 -1.55 -4.80
C ILE A 133 7.52 -0.34 -5.66
N ILE A 134 8.58 -0.48 -6.46
CA ILE A 134 9.08 0.58 -7.34
C ILE A 134 8.05 0.93 -8.41
N ILE A 135 7.53 -0.07 -9.14
CA ILE A 135 6.56 0.17 -10.21
C ILE A 135 5.30 0.81 -9.64
N SER A 136 4.76 0.27 -8.54
CA SER A 136 3.55 0.79 -7.92
C SER A 136 3.75 2.21 -7.38
N PHE A 137 4.92 2.55 -6.86
CA PHE A 137 5.23 3.92 -6.45
C PHE A 137 5.04 4.90 -7.60
N PHE A 138 5.63 4.64 -8.77
CA PHE A 138 5.46 5.49 -9.94
C PHE A 138 4.02 5.51 -10.45
N LEU A 139 3.30 4.37 -10.41
CA LEU A 139 1.90 4.31 -10.84
C LEU A 139 0.98 5.11 -9.92
N ILE A 140 1.11 4.94 -8.61
CA ILE A 140 0.33 5.66 -7.59
C ILE A 140 0.60 7.15 -7.72
N TRP A 141 1.87 7.54 -7.84
CA TRP A 141 2.24 8.94 -8.04
C TRP A 141 1.64 9.51 -9.32
N SER A 142 1.70 8.77 -10.44
CA SER A 142 1.09 9.20 -11.72
C SER A 142 -0.43 9.41 -11.58
N VAL A 143 -1.13 8.50 -10.91
CA VAL A 143 -2.57 8.63 -10.64
C VAL A 143 -2.84 9.83 -9.74
N ALA A 144 -2.02 10.03 -8.71
CA ALA A 144 -2.18 11.13 -7.76
C ALA A 144 -1.98 12.50 -8.42
N VAL A 145 -0.92 12.68 -9.21
CA VAL A 145 -0.64 13.90 -9.98
C VAL A 145 -1.81 14.20 -10.93
N PHE A 146 -2.24 13.20 -11.70
CA PHE A 146 -3.33 13.38 -12.68
C PHE A 146 -4.68 13.70 -12.01
N SER A 147 -4.97 13.10 -10.86
CA SER A 147 -6.30 13.20 -10.24
C SER A 147 -6.43 14.32 -9.22
N PHE A 148 -5.36 14.65 -8.50
CA PHE A 148 -5.37 15.64 -7.43
C PHE A 148 -4.58 16.92 -7.77
N GLY A 149 -3.90 16.98 -8.92
CA GLY A 149 -3.20 18.18 -9.38
C GLY A 149 -2.00 18.57 -8.52
N ILE A 150 -1.40 17.59 -7.83
CA ILE A 150 -0.16 17.72 -7.04
C ILE A 150 1.07 17.55 -7.92
#